data_AF-A0A0Q7W4I0-F1
#
_entry.id   AF-A0A0Q7W4I0-F1
#
_cell.length_a   1.000
_cell.length_b   1.000
_cell.length_c   1.000
_cell.angle_alpha   90.00
_cell.angle_beta   90.00
_cell.angle_gamma   90.00
#
_symmetry.space_group_name_H-M   'P 1'
#
loop_
_entity.id
_entity.type
_entity.pdbx_description
1 polymer ?
#
loop_
_entity_poly.entity_id
_entity_poly.type
_entity_poly.pdbx_seq_one_letter_code
_entity_poly.pdbx_strand_id
1 'polypeptide(L)'
;MAVERHQKKIWKAGGAALLAALVVGLASGVVIVAGQGRVPLVVIVLACAALTGAALLATTPWWRRLDHMARDAHLTAWYWGASFGGGVALLAAIAASGVRAPLFQGAALVFLAQVAAYGVCWLGWWAMRRPKAS
;
A
#
# COMPACT_ATOMS: atom_id res chain seq x y z
N MET A 1 4.24 26.48 -17.91
CA MET A 1 4.97 25.27 -18.36
C MET A 1 5.65 24.46 -17.23
N ALA A 2 6.14 25.07 -16.13
CA ALA A 2 6.75 24.32 -15.03
C ALA A 2 5.76 23.44 -14.22
N VAL A 3 4.51 23.90 -14.06
CA VAL A 3 3.43 23.20 -13.34
C VAL A 3 3.07 21.86 -13.98
N GLU A 4 2.99 21.81 -15.32
CA GLU A 4 2.62 20.60 -16.07
C GLU A 4 3.68 19.49 -15.96
N ARG A 5 4.98 19.85 -15.89
CA ARG A 5 6.06 18.87 -15.69
C ARG A 5 6.06 18.28 -14.27
N HIS A 6 5.70 19.07 -13.27
CA HIS A 6 5.63 18.61 -11.88
C HIS A 6 4.44 17.66 -11.69
N GLN A 7 3.29 17.98 -12.29
CA GLN A 7 2.09 17.14 -12.28
C GLN A 7 2.31 15.79 -12.98
N LYS A 8 2.96 15.76 -14.16
CA LYS A 8 3.34 14.51 -14.85
C LYS A 8 4.25 13.61 -14.02
N LYS A 9 5.15 14.18 -13.20
CA LYS A 9 6.01 13.42 -12.28
C LYS A 9 5.22 12.77 -11.14
N ILE A 10 4.23 13.48 -10.59
CA ILE A 10 3.35 12.95 -9.54
C ILE A 10 2.53 11.78 -10.09
N TRP A 11 1.91 11.95 -11.26
CA TRP A 11 1.12 10.88 -11.90
C TRP A 11 1.93 9.63 -12.22
N LYS A 12 3.13 9.80 -12.81
CA LYS A 12 4.00 8.66 -13.15
C LYS A 12 4.36 7.84 -11.92
N ALA A 13 4.60 8.50 -10.80
CA ALA A 13 5.07 7.80 -9.63
C ALA A 13 3.95 7.33 -8.68
N GLY A 14 2.77 7.96 -8.71
CA GLY A 14 1.53 7.33 -8.22
C GLY A 14 1.21 6.05 -8.99
N GLY A 15 1.34 6.06 -10.32
CA GLY A 15 1.21 4.86 -11.16
C GLY A 15 2.25 3.79 -10.83
N ALA A 16 3.50 4.17 -10.61
CA ALA A 16 4.56 3.23 -10.22
C ALA A 16 4.31 2.61 -8.83
N ALA A 17 3.81 3.38 -7.87
CA ALA A 17 3.45 2.87 -6.54
C ALA A 17 2.28 1.87 -6.61
N LEU A 18 1.25 2.16 -7.41
CA LEU A 18 0.15 1.22 -7.68
C LEU A 18 0.64 -0.07 -8.34
N LEU A 19 1.50 0.05 -9.34
CA LEU A 19 2.11 -1.10 -10.01
C LEU A 19 2.92 -1.95 -9.02
N ALA A 20 3.74 -1.32 -8.18
CA ALA A 20 4.52 -2.01 -7.16
C ALA A 20 3.63 -2.75 -6.16
N ALA A 21 2.54 -2.12 -5.70
CA ALA A 21 1.58 -2.75 -4.80
C ALA A 21 0.90 -3.98 -5.44
N LEU A 22 0.52 -3.90 -6.72
CA LEU A 22 -0.03 -5.02 -7.48
C LEU A 22 0.97 -6.17 -7.61
N VAL A 23 2.22 -5.86 -7.98
CA VAL A 23 3.29 -6.86 -8.14
C VAL A 23 3.55 -7.57 -6.82
N VAL A 24 3.63 -6.84 -5.70
CA VAL A 24 3.83 -7.43 -4.36
C VAL A 24 2.66 -8.30 -3.95
N GLY A 25 1.42 -7.86 -4.21
CA GLY A 25 0.22 -8.64 -3.93
C GLY A 25 0.20 -9.96 -4.69
N LEU A 26 0.51 -9.92 -6.00
CA LEU A 26 0.62 -11.12 -6.83
C LEU A 26 1.75 -12.04 -6.38
N ALA A 27 2.95 -11.49 -6.14
CA ALA A 27 4.10 -12.25 -5.65
C ALA A 27 3.79 -12.91 -4.29
N SER A 28 3.14 -12.19 -3.38
CA SER A 28 2.72 -12.72 -2.09
C SER A 28 1.67 -13.83 -2.25
N GLY A 29 0.74 -13.70 -3.20
CA GLY A 29 -0.20 -14.76 -3.55
C GLY A 29 0.50 -16.04 -4.05
N VAL A 30 1.50 -15.89 -4.92
CA VAL A 30 2.32 -17.01 -5.40
C VAL A 30 3.08 -17.67 -4.24
N VAL A 31 3.68 -16.88 -3.35
CA VAL A 31 4.39 -17.39 -2.15
C VAL A 31 3.45 -18.17 -1.24
N ILE A 32 2.24 -17.66 -0.99
CA ILE A 32 1.24 -18.34 -0.15
C ILE A 32 0.85 -19.67 -0.78
N VAL A 33 0.47 -19.69 -2.06
CA VAL A 33 0.03 -20.91 -2.75
C VAL A 33 1.16 -21.94 -2.86
N ALA A 34 2.38 -21.50 -3.17
CA ALA A 34 3.54 -22.39 -3.29
C ALA A 34 4.01 -22.93 -1.94
N GLY A 35 3.82 -22.17 -0.87
CA GLY A 35 4.25 -22.54 0.49
C GLY A 35 3.25 -23.37 1.27
N GLN A 36 1.96 -23.31 0.93
CA GLN A 36 0.91 -24.05 1.64
C GLN A 36 1.18 -25.56 1.67
N GLY A 37 1.18 -26.13 2.87
CA GLY A 37 1.46 -27.55 3.11
C GLY A 37 2.92 -27.99 2.92
N ARG A 38 3.82 -27.08 2.51
CA ARG A 38 5.24 -27.39 2.25
C ARG A 38 6.20 -26.71 3.23
N VAL A 39 5.85 -25.53 3.71
CA VAL A 39 6.68 -24.77 4.66
C VAL A 39 5.83 -24.29 5.85
N PRO A 40 6.44 -24.04 7.02
CA PRO A 40 5.75 -23.50 8.18
C PRO A 40 5.10 -22.15 7.86
N LEU A 41 3.91 -21.89 8.42
CA LEU A 41 3.16 -20.63 8.24
C LEU A 41 4.03 -19.41 8.54
N VAL A 42 4.86 -19.46 9.58
CA VAL A 42 5.76 -18.36 9.96
C VAL A 42 6.72 -17.98 8.83
N VAL A 43 7.21 -18.96 8.05
CA VAL A 43 8.11 -18.72 6.92
C VAL A 43 7.38 -17.99 5.79
N ILE A 44 6.13 -18.40 5.50
CA ILE A 44 5.27 -17.73 4.51
C ILE A 44 5.02 -16.27 4.92
N VAL A 45 4.64 -16.06 6.18
CA VAL A 45 4.37 -14.71 6.72
C VAL A 45 5.61 -13.82 6.67
N LEU A 46 6.78 -14.35 7.08
CA LEU A 46 8.04 -13.61 7.01
C LEU A 46 8.44 -13.27 5.57
N ALA A 47 8.22 -14.17 4.61
CA ALA A 47 8.47 -13.91 3.20
C ALA A 47 7.54 -12.80 2.65
N CYS A 48 6.24 -12.86 2.97
CA CYS A 48 5.28 -11.81 2.62
C CYS A 48 5.63 -10.46 3.27
N ALA A 49 6.07 -10.46 4.53
CA ALA A 49 6.54 -9.28 5.23
C ALA A 49 7.79 -8.69 4.57
N ALA A 50 8.75 -9.53 4.18
CA ALA A 50 9.96 -9.10 3.47
C ALA A 50 9.62 -8.48 2.10
N LEU A 51 8.72 -9.10 1.33
CA LEU A 51 8.27 -8.56 0.03
C LEU A 51 7.59 -7.19 0.20
N THR A 52 6.68 -7.09 1.16
CA THR A 52 5.94 -5.85 1.43
C THR A 52 6.87 -4.75 1.97
N GLY A 53 7.80 -5.13 2.84
CA GLY A 53 8.80 -4.23 3.42
C GLY A 53 9.77 -3.72 2.35
N ALA A 54 10.24 -4.59 1.45
CA ALA A 54 11.09 -4.20 0.35
C ALA A 54 10.40 -3.19 -0.58
N ALA A 55 9.12 -3.38 -0.89
CA ALA A 55 8.35 -2.44 -1.71
C ALA A 55 8.11 -1.09 -1.02
N LEU A 56 7.82 -1.12 0.29
CA LEU A 56 7.70 0.11 1.09
C LEU A 56 9.02 0.87 1.10
N LEU A 57 10.14 0.19 1.36
CA LEU A 57 11.47 0.79 1.35
C LEU A 57 11.87 1.32 -0.03
N ALA A 58 11.56 0.60 -1.10
CA ALA A 58 11.83 1.02 -2.48
C ALA A 58 11.06 2.30 -2.86
N THR A 59 9.86 2.49 -2.33
CA THR A 59 9.03 3.67 -2.61
C THR A 59 9.31 4.83 -1.64
N THR A 60 9.91 4.58 -0.47
CA THR A 60 10.19 5.58 0.59
C THR A 60 10.96 6.83 0.11
N PRO A 61 12.05 6.72 -0.69
CA PRO A 61 12.79 7.89 -1.16
C PRO A 61 11.94 8.82 -2.03
N TRP A 62 10.91 8.28 -2.68
CA TRP A 62 10.01 9.06 -3.53
C TRP A 62 8.96 9.80 -2.70
N TRP A 63 8.33 9.15 -1.73
CA TRP A 63 7.38 9.80 -0.81
C TRP A 63 8.00 10.99 -0.08
N ARG A 64 9.26 10.85 0.36
CA ARG A 64 10.04 11.95 0.98
C ARG A 64 10.25 13.16 0.07
N ARG A 65 10.12 13.02 -1.24
CA ARG A 65 10.24 14.13 -2.21
C ARG A 65 8.91 14.80 -2.52
N LEU A 66 7.78 14.11 -2.31
CA LEU A 66 6.45 14.65 -2.52
C LEU A 66 5.92 15.41 -1.31
N ASP A 67 6.21 14.91 -0.13
CA ASP A 67 5.57 15.39 1.08
C ASP A 67 6.45 16.41 1.80
N HIS A 68 6.14 17.69 1.62
CA HIS A 68 6.54 18.72 2.59
C HIS A 68 5.92 18.44 3.98
N MET A 69 4.78 17.71 4.04
CA MET A 69 4.09 17.29 5.27
C MET A 69 4.70 16.06 5.95
N ALA A 70 5.55 15.28 5.27
CA ALA A 70 6.26 14.14 5.85
C ALA A 70 7.38 14.57 6.81
N ARG A 71 7.67 15.87 6.87
CA ARG A 71 8.51 16.47 7.91
C ARG A 71 7.85 16.46 9.29
N ASP A 72 6.51 16.37 9.37
CA ASP A 72 5.78 16.08 10.61
C ASP A 72 5.84 14.56 10.88
N ALA A 73 7.06 14.07 11.14
CA ALA A 73 7.48 12.67 11.07
C ALA A 73 6.62 11.67 11.87
N HIS A 74 5.82 12.15 12.83
CA HIS A 74 4.97 11.31 13.68
C HIS A 74 3.76 10.72 12.94
N LEU A 75 3.10 11.47 12.05
CA LEU A 75 1.93 10.99 11.32
C LEU A 75 2.32 10.02 10.20
N THR A 76 3.50 10.24 9.61
CA THR A 76 4.02 9.43 8.50
C THR A 76 4.43 8.04 8.97
N ALA A 77 5.14 7.94 10.11
CA ALA A 77 5.50 6.65 10.69
C ALA A 77 4.25 5.84 11.09
N TRP A 78 3.24 6.50 11.66
CA TRP A 78 1.96 5.86 12.01
C TRP A 78 1.22 5.34 10.77
N TYR A 79 1.04 6.16 9.73
CA TYR A 79 0.33 5.75 8.52
C TYR A 79 1.03 4.60 7.79
N TRP A 80 2.32 4.73 7.47
CA TRP A 80 3.05 3.69 6.74
C TRP A 80 3.27 2.43 7.57
N GLY A 81 3.51 2.57 8.88
CA GLY A 81 3.62 1.44 9.80
C GLY A 81 2.31 0.67 9.94
N ALA A 82 1.19 1.37 10.08
CA ALA A 82 -0.14 0.75 10.15
C ALA A 82 -0.53 0.09 8.83
N SER A 83 -0.29 0.73 7.68
CA SER A 83 -0.57 0.12 6.36
C SER A 83 0.32 -1.10 6.09
N PHE A 84 1.60 -1.05 6.47
CA PHE A 84 2.49 -2.21 6.40
C PHE A 84 2.01 -3.36 7.28
N GLY A 85 1.81 -3.09 8.58
CA GLY A 85 1.36 -4.09 9.53
C GLY A 85 0.00 -4.68 9.16
N GLY A 86 -0.95 -3.84 8.74
CA GLY A 86 -2.27 -4.26 8.27
C GLY A 86 -2.20 -5.12 7.01
N GLY A 87 -1.34 -4.77 6.05
CA GLY A 87 -1.13 -5.56 4.84
C GLY A 87 -0.51 -6.94 5.15
N VAL A 88 0.51 -6.99 6.01
CA VAL A 88 1.12 -8.25 6.44
C VAL A 88 0.13 -9.11 7.23
N ALA A 89 -0.65 -8.52 8.13
CA ALA A 89 -1.69 -9.22 8.87
C ALA A 89 -2.78 -9.80 7.94
N LEU A 90 -3.16 -9.07 6.89
CA LEU A 90 -4.11 -9.53 5.89
C LEU A 90 -3.55 -10.73 5.11
N LEU A 91 -2.28 -10.67 4.68
CA LEU A 91 -1.60 -11.78 4.00
C LEU A 91 -1.45 -13.00 4.92
N ALA A 92 -1.16 -12.78 6.21
CA ALA A 92 -1.10 -13.84 7.21
C ALA A 92 -2.48 -14.50 7.42
N ALA A 93 -3.55 -13.71 7.45
CA ALA A 93 -4.92 -14.23 7.54
C ALA A 93 -5.28 -15.11 6.32
N ILE A 94 -4.92 -14.68 5.10
CA ILE A 94 -5.08 -15.50 3.90
C ILE A 94 -4.27 -16.79 4.01
N ALA A 95 -2.99 -16.70 4.39
CA ALA A 95 -2.10 -17.85 4.47
C ALA A 95 -2.60 -18.89 5.48
N ALA A 96 -3.13 -18.45 6.62
CA ALA A 96 -3.59 -19.30 7.71
C ALA A 96 -4.99 -19.89 7.48
N SER A 97 -5.91 -19.12 6.91
CA SER A 97 -7.34 -19.46 6.89
C SER A 97 -7.95 -19.58 5.48
N GLY A 98 -7.23 -19.13 4.46
CA GLY A 98 -7.70 -19.11 3.07
C GLY A 98 -8.67 -17.97 2.77
N VAL A 99 -8.90 -17.74 1.48
CA VAL A 99 -9.68 -16.58 0.98
C VAL A 99 -11.18 -16.65 1.28
N ARG A 100 -11.69 -17.81 1.68
CA ARG A 100 -13.11 -18.02 2.02
C ARG A 100 -13.40 -17.89 3.51
N ALA A 101 -12.38 -17.69 4.34
CA ALA A 101 -12.58 -17.52 5.78
C ALA A 101 -13.32 -16.20 6.07
N PRO A 102 -14.35 -16.21 6.93
CA PRO A 102 -15.07 -14.99 7.31
C PRO A 102 -14.15 -13.89 7.86
N LEU A 103 -13.13 -14.30 8.62
CA LEU A 103 -12.15 -13.39 9.21
C LEU A 103 -11.32 -12.67 8.15
N PHE A 104 -10.85 -13.39 7.12
CA PHE A 104 -10.15 -12.77 6.00
C PHE A 104 -11.09 -11.84 5.21
N GLN A 105 -12.30 -12.28 4.90
CA GLN A 105 -13.25 -11.47 4.13
C GLN A 105 -13.59 -10.15 4.84
N GLY A 106 -13.81 -10.21 6.16
CA GLY A 106 -14.01 -9.01 6.98
C GLY A 106 -12.78 -8.10 6.98
N ALA A 107 -11.58 -8.65 7.20
CA ALA A 107 -10.34 -7.89 7.17
C ALA A 107 -10.07 -7.25 5.80
N ALA A 108 -10.33 -7.98 4.71
CA ALA A 108 -10.20 -7.50 3.34
C ALA A 108 -11.20 -6.37 3.06
N LEU A 109 -12.44 -6.49 3.52
CA LEU A 109 -13.45 -5.45 3.39
C LEU A 109 -13.02 -4.16 4.09
N VAL A 110 -12.53 -4.26 5.34
CA VAL A 110 -12.03 -3.10 6.10
C VAL A 110 -10.84 -2.46 5.39
N PHE A 111 -9.91 -3.26 4.88
CA PHE A 111 -8.74 -2.76 4.16
C PHE A 111 -9.14 -2.05 2.86
N LEU A 112 -10.06 -2.64 2.08
CA LEU A 112 -10.61 -2.04 0.87
C LEU A 112 -11.39 -0.75 1.18
N ALA A 113 -12.17 -0.73 2.26
CA ALA A 113 -12.89 0.47 2.69
C ALA A 113 -11.93 1.60 3.07
N GLN A 114 -10.80 1.29 3.73
CA GLN A 114 -9.77 2.26 4.05
C GLN A 114 -9.14 2.86 2.78
N VAL A 115 -8.80 2.02 1.80
CA VAL A 115 -8.26 2.47 0.50
C VAL A 115 -9.29 3.31 -0.25
N ALA A 116 -10.55 2.89 -0.28
CA ALA A 116 -11.64 3.62 -0.91
C ALA A 116 -11.87 4.98 -0.26
N ALA A 117 -11.92 5.04 1.08
CA ALA A 117 -12.06 6.28 1.83
C ALA A 117 -10.91 7.25 1.55
N TYR A 118 -9.66 6.76 1.54
CA TYR A 118 -8.50 7.55 1.15
C TYR A 118 -8.65 8.09 -0.28
N GLY A 119 -9.06 7.24 -1.23
CA GLY A 119 -9.32 7.63 -2.62
C GLY A 119 -10.39 8.72 -2.75
N VAL A 120 -11.50 8.60 -2.01
CA VAL A 120 -12.56 9.60 -1.98
C VAL A 120 -12.05 10.93 -1.43
N CYS A 121 -11.33 10.91 -0.29
CA CYS A 121 -10.73 12.12 0.28
C CYS A 121 -9.73 12.78 -0.68
N TRP A 122 -8.91 11.97 -1.35
CA TRP A 122 -7.95 12.43 -2.34
C TRP A 122 -8.63 13.09 -3.55
N LEU A 123 -9.67 12.47 -4.10
CA LEU A 123 -10.46 13.02 -5.21
C LEU A 123 -11.19 14.30 -4.79
N GLY A 124 -11.78 14.31 -3.59
CA GLY A 124 -12.44 15.49 -3.02
C GLY A 124 -11.47 16.66 -2.88
N TRP A 125 -10.25 16.40 -2.38
CA TRP A 125 -9.20 17.42 -2.31
C TRP A 125 -8.83 17.99 -3.69
N TRP A 126 -8.70 17.14 -4.71
CA TRP A 126 -8.46 17.59 -6.08
C TRP A 126 -9.62 18.41 -6.66
N ALA A 127 -10.87 18.03 -6.39
CA ALA A 127 -12.04 18.77 -6.83
C ALA A 127 -12.14 20.16 -6.15
N MET A 128 -11.70 20.25 -4.89
CA MET A 128 -11.66 21.52 -4.14
C MET A 128 -10.44 22.40 -4.47
N ARG A 129 -9.40 21.84 -5.09
CA ARG A 129 -8.25 22.61 -5.58
C ARG A 129 -8.68 23.50 -6.75
N ARG A 130 -9.11 24.73 -6.44
CA ARG A 130 -9.23 25.79 -7.44
C ARG A 130 -7.83 26.10 -8.01
N PRO A 131 -7.65 26.16 -9.35
CA PRO A 131 -6.44 26.73 -9.90
C PRO A 131 -6.36 28.18 -9.40
N LYS A 132 -5.32 28.52 -8.64
CA LYS A 132 -5.03 29.93 -8.39
C LYS A 132 -4.75 30.54 -9.77
N ALA A 133 -5.68 31.37 -10.24
CA ALA A 133 -5.47 32.21 -11.40
C ALA A 133 -4.26 33.08 -11.10
N SER A 134 -3.16 32.81 -11.80
CA SER A 134 -1.95 33.63 -11.86
C SER A 134 -1.98 34.41 -13.16
#